data_AF-A0A7D4DWY2-F1
#
_entry.id   AF-A0A7D4DWY2-F1
#
_cell.length_a   1.000
_cell.length_b   1.000
_cell.length_c   1.000
_cell.angle_alpha   90.00
_cell.angle_beta   90.00
_cell.angle_gamma   90.00
#
_symmetry.space_group_name_H-M   'P 1'
#
loop_
_entity.id
_entity.type
_entity.pdbx_description
1 polymer ?
#
loop_
_entity_poly.entity_id
_entity_poly.type
_entity_poly.pdbx_seq_one_letter_code
_entity_poly.pdbx_strand_id
1 'polypeptide(L)'
;MPKKVDTEMAEFEAALLRSAKQAVDGKYARVHSPDEIVRRRGRPVGSTAAVRKSATTIRLDEEVLSAFKATGQGWQTRMNNALKDWLKTHQLT
;
A
#
# COMPACT_ATOMS: atom_id res chain seq x y z
N MET A 1 -51.05 16.92 -11.13
CA MET A 1 -50.23 17.28 -9.96
C MET A 1 -48.82 17.57 -10.41
N PRO A 2 -48.23 18.74 -10.10
CA PRO A 2 -46.83 19.00 -10.42
C PRO A 2 -45.97 18.07 -9.56
N LYS A 3 -45.09 17.27 -10.19
CA LYS A 3 -44.04 16.52 -9.49
C LYS A 3 -43.17 17.55 -8.80
N LYS A 4 -43.25 17.65 -7.47
CA LYS A 4 -42.26 18.37 -6.68
C LYS A 4 -40.92 17.73 -7.03
N VAL A 5 -40.01 18.49 -7.62
CA VAL A 5 -38.66 18.01 -7.87
C VAL A 5 -38.09 17.68 -6.51
N ASP A 6 -37.78 16.40 -6.31
CA ASP A 6 -37.14 15.90 -5.10
C ASP A 6 -35.86 16.71 -4.87
N THR A 7 -35.56 17.12 -3.64
CA THR A 7 -34.40 17.94 -3.32
C THR A 7 -33.11 17.28 -3.85
N GLU A 8 -33.06 15.96 -3.80
CA GLU A 8 -31.96 15.15 -4.35
C GLU A 8 -31.83 15.27 -5.88
N MET A 9 -32.96 15.33 -6.60
CA MET A 9 -32.97 15.53 -8.05
C MET A 9 -32.52 16.95 -8.44
N ALA A 10 -32.90 17.96 -7.65
CA ALA A 10 -32.46 19.34 -7.88
C ALA A 10 -30.94 19.50 -7.65
N GLU A 11 -30.40 18.86 -6.62
CA GLU A 11 -28.95 18.85 -6.35
C GLU A 11 -28.17 18.11 -7.43
N PHE A 12 -28.71 16.99 -7.92
CA PHE A 12 -28.16 16.24 -9.04
C PHE A 12 -28.13 17.06 -10.33
N GLU A 13 -29.23 17.71 -10.69
CA GLU A 13 -29.30 18.59 -11.87
C GLU A 13 -28.28 19.74 -11.78
N ALA A 14 -28.16 20.35 -10.60
CA ALA A 14 -27.16 21.39 -10.36
C ALA A 14 -25.72 20.85 -10.49
N ALA A 15 -25.45 19.64 -10.01
CA ALA A 15 -24.16 18.98 -10.16
C ALA A 15 -23.84 18.64 -11.62
N LEU A 16 -24.83 18.15 -12.37
CA LEU A 16 -24.71 17.78 -13.78
C LEU A 16 -24.37 19.01 -14.64
N LEU A 17 -25.09 20.11 -14.44
CA LEU A 17 -24.85 21.37 -15.15
C LEU A 17 -23.48 21.96 -14.84
N ARG A 18 -23.00 21.85 -13.59
CA ARG A 18 -21.62 22.25 -13.22
C ARG A 18 -20.58 21.41 -13.96
N SER A 19 -20.75 20.09 -14.01
CA SER A 19 -19.84 19.20 -14.74
C SER A 19 -19.81 19.49 -16.23
N ALA A 20 -20.97 19.72 -16.86
CA ALA A 20 -21.07 20.06 -18.27
C ALA A 20 -20.36 21.39 -18.57
N LYS A 21 -20.56 22.41 -17.72
CA LYS A 21 -19.87 23.70 -17.85
C LYS A 21 -18.36 23.57 -17.70
N GLN A 22 -17.89 22.76 -16.75
CA GLN A 22 -16.45 22.50 -16.56
C GLN A 22 -15.82 21.79 -17.77
N ALA A 23 -16.55 20.85 -18.39
CA ALA A 23 -16.10 20.17 -19.60
C ALA A 23 -16.01 21.13 -20.81
N VAL A 24 -17.02 22.00 -21.00
CA VAL A 24 -17.00 23.04 -22.05
C VAL A 24 -15.88 24.05 -21.83
N ASP A 25 -15.64 24.46 -20.58
CA ASP A 25 -14.56 25.38 -20.21
C ASP A 25 -13.16 24.73 -20.26
N GLY A 26 -13.05 23.43 -20.57
CA GLY A 26 -11.78 22.69 -20.57
C GLY A 26 -11.13 22.53 -19.19
N LYS A 27 -11.88 22.75 -18.12
CA LYS A 27 -11.42 22.63 -16.72
C LYS A 27 -11.55 21.18 -16.27
N TYR A 28 -10.69 20.32 -16.79
CA TYR A 28 -10.62 18.93 -16.36
C TYR A 28 -9.88 18.83 -15.02
N ALA A 29 -10.28 17.87 -14.17
CA ALA A 29 -9.39 17.39 -13.11
C ALA A 29 -8.07 16.93 -13.73
N ARG A 30 -6.97 16.92 -12.97
CA ARG A 30 -5.64 16.54 -13.48
C ARG A 30 -5.72 15.21 -14.26
N VAL A 31 -5.62 15.31 -15.59
CA VAL A 31 -5.56 14.15 -16.49
C VAL A 31 -4.09 13.78 -16.63
N HIS A 32 -3.75 12.55 -16.27
CA HIS A 32 -2.40 12.03 -16.47
C HIS A 32 -2.25 11.52 -17.90
N SER A 33 -1.14 11.86 -18.56
CA SER A 33 -0.83 11.26 -19.87
C SER A 33 -0.40 9.80 -19.71
N PRO A 34 -0.58 8.95 -20.74
CA PRO A 34 -0.07 7.56 -20.71
C PRO A 34 1.43 7.49 -20.34
N ASP A 35 2.25 8.42 -20.82
CA ASP A 35 3.67 8.51 -20.48
C ASP A 35 3.94 8.82 -19.00
N GLU A 36 3.12 9.67 -18.38
CA GLU A 36 3.22 10.00 -16.94
C GLU A 36 2.85 8.80 -16.06
N ILE A 37 1.92 7.96 -16.52
CA ILE A 37 1.53 6.72 -15.83
C ILE A 37 2.68 5.70 -15.91
N VAL A 38 3.31 5.55 -17.09
CA VAL A 38 4.45 4.65 -17.29
C VAL A 38 5.67 5.07 -16.46
N ARG A 39 5.91 6.37 -16.29
CA ARG A 39 6.99 6.90 -15.44
C ARG A 39 6.81 6.60 -13.95
N ARG A 40 5.58 6.29 -13.49
CA ARG A 40 5.28 5.91 -12.10
C ARG A 40 5.38 4.40 -11.85
N ARG A 41 6.31 3.72 -12.51
CA ARG A 41 6.51 2.28 -12.35
C ARG A 41 7.33 1.97 -11.08
N GLY A 42 6.70 2.11 -9.91
CA GLY A 42 7.11 1.46 -8.65
C GLY A 42 8.56 1.64 -8.20
N ARG A 43 8.97 0.81 -7.23
CA ARG A 43 10.33 0.78 -6.67
C ARG A 43 11.36 0.57 -7.81
N PRO A 44 12.48 1.33 -7.85
CA PRO A 44 13.46 1.26 -8.94
C PRO A 44 13.95 -0.18 -9.16
N VAL A 45 13.90 -0.59 -10.43
CA VAL A 45 14.47 -1.85 -10.94
C VAL A 45 15.97 -1.81 -10.64
N GLY A 46 16.45 -2.71 -9.78
CA GLY A 46 17.84 -2.71 -9.30
C GLY A 46 18.01 -2.37 -7.82
N SER A 47 16.97 -1.95 -7.11
CA SER A 47 16.98 -1.91 -5.64
C SER A 47 16.77 -3.30 -5.01
N THR A 48 17.54 -4.29 -5.48
CA THR A 48 17.83 -5.45 -4.65
C THR A 48 18.64 -4.92 -3.49
N ALA A 49 18.04 -4.81 -2.30
CA ALA A 49 18.79 -4.49 -1.09
C ALA A 49 20.05 -5.38 -1.07
N ALA A 50 21.22 -4.80 -0.79
CA ALA A 50 22.50 -5.51 -0.77
C ALA A 50 22.45 -6.81 0.08
N VAL A 51 21.53 -6.84 1.04
CA VAL A 51 21.14 -8.03 1.78
C VAL A 51 19.78 -8.51 1.26
N ARG A 52 19.76 -9.57 0.43
CA ARG A 52 18.52 -10.24 0.04
C ARG A 52 17.96 -11.00 1.24
N LYS A 53 16.71 -10.70 1.60
CA LYS A 53 15.92 -11.51 2.53
C LYS A 53 15.09 -12.49 1.69
N SER A 54 15.30 -13.78 1.88
CA SER A 54 14.44 -14.80 1.28
C SER A 54 13.19 -14.95 2.12
N ALA A 55 12.01 -14.84 1.51
CA ALA A 55 10.77 -15.22 2.16
C ALA A 55 10.69 -16.75 2.18
N THR A 56 10.67 -17.34 3.37
CA THR A 56 10.60 -18.79 3.55
C THR A 56 9.58 -19.10 4.62
N THR A 57 8.77 -20.14 4.41
CA THR A 57 7.80 -20.64 5.39
C THR A 57 8.49 -21.65 6.29
N ILE A 58 8.75 -21.27 7.55
CA ILE A 58 9.23 -22.17 8.60
C ILE A 58 8.16 -22.32 9.68
N ARG A 59 8.09 -23.49 10.31
CA ARG A 59 7.26 -23.71 11.50
C ARG A 59 8.09 -23.40 12.75
N LEU A 60 7.50 -22.67 13.68
CA LEU A 60 8.09 -22.30 14.96
C LEU A 60 7.10 -22.64 16.06
N ASP A 61 7.60 -22.99 17.23
CA ASP A 61 6.76 -23.24 18.40
C ASP A 61 6.00 -21.98 18.81
N GLU A 62 4.79 -22.17 19.35
CA GLU A 62 3.88 -21.08 19.70
C GLU A 62 4.44 -20.19 20.81
N GLU A 63 5.15 -20.77 21.77
CA GLU A 63 5.83 -20.04 22.84
C GLU A 63 6.85 -19.04 22.29
N VAL A 64 7.67 -19.46 21.32
CA VAL A 64 8.69 -18.61 20.67
C VAL A 64 8.01 -17.48 19.91
N LEU A 65 7.00 -17.79 19.12
CA LEU A 65 6.24 -16.78 18.37
C LEU A 65 5.56 -15.78 19.29
N SER A 66 4.95 -16.23 20.39
CA SER A 66 4.28 -15.38 21.37
C SER A 66 5.26 -14.42 22.04
N ALA A 67 6.43 -14.92 22.47
CA ALA A 67 7.48 -14.13 23.11
C ALA A 67 7.99 -13.03 22.19
N PHE A 68 8.29 -13.36 20.92
CA PHE A 68 8.72 -12.33 19.97
C PHE A 68 7.58 -11.36 19.62
N LYS A 69 6.35 -11.82 19.37
CA LYS A 69 5.22 -10.91 19.09
C LYS A 69 4.95 -9.92 20.22
N ALA A 70 5.10 -10.35 21.48
CA ALA A 70 4.94 -9.49 22.66
C ALA A 70 5.92 -8.30 22.67
N THR A 71 7.07 -8.40 21.97
CA THR A 71 8.02 -7.29 21.84
C THR A 71 7.52 -6.14 20.94
N GLY A 72 6.37 -6.30 20.28
CA GLY A 72 5.70 -5.25 19.50
C GLY A 72 6.26 -5.08 18.07
N GLN A 73 6.17 -3.87 17.53
CA GLN A 73 6.57 -3.58 16.15
C GLN A 73 8.03 -3.98 15.90
N GLY A 74 8.28 -4.64 14.76
CA GLY A 74 9.62 -5.09 14.37
C GLY A 74 10.05 -6.43 14.98
N TRP A 75 9.15 -7.19 15.62
CA TRP A 75 9.47 -8.49 16.23
C TRP A 75 10.12 -9.49 15.26
N GLN A 76 9.71 -9.51 13.99
CA GLN A 76 10.34 -10.35 12.96
C GLN A 76 11.81 -9.96 12.72
N THR A 77 12.13 -8.67 12.79
CA THR A 77 13.52 -8.20 12.64
C THR A 77 14.35 -8.58 13.85
N ARG A 78 13.78 -8.48 15.07
CA ARG A 78 14.44 -8.96 16.30
C ARG A 78 14.69 -10.46 16.27
N MET A 79 13.70 -11.25 15.86
CA MET A 79 13.85 -12.70 15.68
C MET A 79 14.95 -13.04 14.67
N ASN A 80 14.97 -12.38 13.52
CA ASN A 80 16.03 -12.57 12.53
C ASN A 80 17.43 -12.18 13.07
N ASN A 81 17.53 -11.13 13.88
CA ASN A 81 18.81 -10.74 14.49
C ASN A 81 19.26 -11.76 15.55
N ALA A 82 18.33 -12.31 16.34
CA ALA A 82 18.63 -13.37 17.29
C ALA A 82 19.18 -14.63 16.59
N LEU A 83 18.56 -15.03 15.47
CA LEU A 83 19.04 -16.16 14.65
C LEU A 83 20.45 -15.89 14.09
N LYS A 84 20.71 -14.66 13.62
CA LYS A 84 22.06 -14.28 13.16
C LYS A 84 23.09 -14.36 14.27
N ASP A 85 22.73 -13.95 15.47
CA ASP A 85 23.65 -13.96 16.61
C ASP A 85 23.92 -15.39 17.11
N TRP A 86 22.89 -16.22 17.12
CA TRP A 86 23.01 -17.65 17.40
C TRP A 86 23.98 -18.33 16.42
N LEU A 87 23.91 -18.02 15.13
CA LEU A 87 24.83 -18.57 14.12
C LEU A 87 26.30 -18.13 14.28
N LYS A 88 26.58 -17.00 14.93
CA LYS A 88 27.98 -16.60 15.21
C LYS A 88 28.62 -17.46 16.29
N THR A 89 27.80 -17.92 17.23
CA THR A 89 28.23 -18.64 18.42
C THR A 89 28.14 -20.15 18.24
N HIS A 90 27.28 -20.62 17.32
CA HIS A 90 27.04 -22.03 17.05
C HIS A 90 27.39 -22.33 15.59
N GLN A 91 28.58 -22.89 15.37
CA GLN A 91 28.92 -23.46 14.07
C GLN A 91 28.17 -24.78 13.92
N LEU A 92 27.27 -24.83 12.94
CA LEU A 92 26.67 -26.08 12.48
C LEU A 92 27.80 -26.89 11.85
N THR A 93 28.23 -27.94 12.54
CA THR A 93 29.26 -28.86 12.06
C THR A 93 28.66 -29.82 11.04
#